data_AF-A0A1V5KU31-F1
#
_entry.id   AF-A0A1V5KU31-F1
#
_cell.length_a   1.000
_cell.length_b   1.000
_cell.length_c   1.000
_cell.angle_alpha   90.00
_cell.angle_beta   90.00
_cell.angle_gamma   90.00
#
_symmetry.space_group_name_H-M   'P 1'
#
loop_
_entity.id
_entity.type
_entity.pdbx_description
1 polymer ?
#
loop_
_entity_poly.entity_id
_entity_poly.type
_entity_poly.pdbx_seq_one_letter_code
_entity_poly.pdbx_strand_id
1 'polypeptide(L)'
;MNRITLFRGTRPLCFTALALGLAWALRGHFGHEQGAAWAGAVGSLALILISGRPDWQRKALPASLLGGIGWGVGGMMSYGLVVGYGRSGDFANVLYGLSMLAVIGGLYGFIGGGFLGLSLETEKDKKPDWPALLTQMVAGGLLVWGVLIYQWELWMTPPRSELWAACLGAAAGLAWYLQRNRFRRTLRIALWSALGAGFGFALGNFFQTLGAVSGWSFNWWNVMEFTLGACGGLGLAYGVYTQEWPESAEVSSRSGTLALLGLFIVLPLVNVWQAFSLEEFTQMAAGLNAVNAVQFAHAQYYLAVSGVILFAFAAWYAWRKSSTTSLFFLLTALYILLSHLKKGFFFLNDSLQLEQYVYWLLFFSLVLLYSSSRSKPSPLFAERERAGGVVVTAILVVALVLMAFISVVVSAGIAGGQRRF
;
A
#
# COMPACT_ATOMS: atom_id res chain seq x y z
N MET A 1 -21.08 -29.96 -4.36
CA MET A 1 -20.54 -28.58 -4.26
C MET A 1 -19.81 -28.23 -5.56
N ASN A 2 -20.36 -27.36 -6.41
CA ASN A 2 -19.79 -27.09 -7.74
C ASN A 2 -18.50 -26.26 -7.64
N ARG A 3 -17.40 -26.73 -8.26
CA ARG A 3 -16.12 -25.98 -8.40
C ARG A 3 -16.29 -24.54 -8.92
N ILE A 4 -17.41 -24.26 -9.60
CA ILE A 4 -17.78 -22.97 -10.19
C ILE A 4 -18.10 -21.88 -9.14
N THR A 5 -18.54 -22.22 -7.92
CA THR A 5 -18.80 -21.22 -6.87
C THR A 5 -17.55 -20.79 -6.13
N LEU A 6 -16.50 -21.63 -6.09
CA LEU A 6 -15.23 -21.33 -5.43
C LEU A 6 -14.50 -20.13 -6.07
N PHE A 7 -14.60 -19.98 -7.40
CA PHE A 7 -13.92 -18.95 -8.18
C PHE A 7 -14.63 -17.59 -8.21
N ARG A 8 -15.90 -17.49 -7.78
CA ARG A 8 -16.65 -16.23 -7.88
C ARG A 8 -16.30 -15.24 -6.77
N GLY A 9 -16.02 -15.75 -5.58
CA GLY A 9 -15.65 -14.91 -4.44
C GLY A 9 -14.18 -14.48 -4.41
N THR A 10 -13.28 -15.20 -5.08
CA THR A 10 -11.84 -14.92 -5.04
C THR A 10 -11.42 -13.77 -5.96
N ARG A 11 -12.21 -13.44 -6.98
CA ARG A 11 -11.84 -12.39 -7.97
C ARG A 11 -11.72 -10.99 -7.36
N PRO A 12 -12.67 -10.48 -6.55
CA PRO A 12 -12.49 -9.21 -5.86
C PRO A 12 -11.24 -9.18 -4.97
N LEU A 13 -10.97 -10.30 -4.29
CA LEU A 13 -9.78 -10.44 -3.45
C LEU A 13 -8.50 -10.33 -4.28
N CYS A 14 -8.39 -11.11 -5.36
CA CYS A 14 -7.23 -11.09 -6.26
C CYS A 14 -7.06 -9.73 -6.96
N PHE A 15 -8.15 -9.10 -7.39
CA PHE A 15 -8.10 -7.79 -8.05
C PHE A 15 -7.56 -6.71 -7.12
N THR A 16 -8.09 -6.63 -5.89
CA THR A 16 -7.59 -5.66 -4.89
C THR A 16 -6.15 -5.98 -4.46
N ALA A 17 -5.82 -7.26 -4.26
CA ALA A 17 -4.45 -7.67 -3.96
C ALA A 17 -3.48 -7.26 -5.06
N LEU A 18 -3.75 -7.60 -6.32
CA LEU A 18 -2.87 -7.24 -7.43
C LEU A 18 -2.77 -5.72 -7.64
N ALA A 19 -3.87 -4.98 -7.46
CA ALA A 19 -3.87 -3.53 -7.62
C ALA A 19 -3.03 -2.84 -6.53
N LEU A 20 -3.23 -3.21 -5.25
CA LEU A 20 -2.42 -2.64 -4.17
C LEU A 20 -0.97 -3.14 -4.26
N GLY A 21 -0.72 -4.39 -4.65
CA GLY A 21 0.63 -4.91 -4.91
C GLY A 21 1.37 -4.11 -5.98
N LEU A 22 0.75 -3.91 -7.15
CA LEU A 22 1.31 -3.07 -8.22
C LEU A 22 1.56 -1.63 -7.75
N ALA A 23 0.62 -1.03 -7.03
CA ALA A 23 0.78 0.32 -6.55
C ALA A 23 1.88 0.42 -5.48
N TRP A 24 1.99 -0.56 -4.59
CA TRP A 24 3.02 -0.58 -3.55
C TRP A 24 4.43 -0.79 -4.13
N ALA A 25 4.54 -1.60 -5.18
CA ALA A 25 5.74 -1.80 -5.97
C ALA A 25 6.20 -0.51 -6.67
N LEU A 26 5.27 0.19 -7.33
CA LEU A 26 5.54 1.49 -7.95
C LEU A 26 5.91 2.57 -6.94
N ARG A 27 5.33 2.52 -5.72
CA ARG A 27 5.60 3.50 -4.67
C ARG A 27 7.09 3.58 -4.34
N GLY A 28 7.88 2.50 -4.50
CA GLY A 28 9.31 2.50 -4.21
C GLY A 28 10.12 3.51 -5.04
N HIS A 29 9.53 4.04 -6.12
CA HIS A 29 10.13 5.10 -6.93
C HIS A 29 9.72 6.51 -6.49
N PHE A 30 8.78 6.61 -5.56
CA PHE A 30 8.17 7.84 -5.09
C PHE A 30 8.33 7.93 -3.56
N GLY A 31 8.22 9.14 -2.99
CA GLY A 31 8.52 9.39 -1.57
C GLY A 31 7.78 8.48 -0.57
N HIS A 32 8.30 8.40 0.65
CA HIS A 32 7.85 7.43 1.64
C HIS A 32 6.38 7.64 2.07
N GLU A 33 5.95 8.86 2.43
CA GLU A 33 4.56 9.13 2.86
C GLU A 33 3.59 9.29 1.69
N GLN A 34 3.96 10.09 0.70
CA GLN A 34 3.05 10.49 -0.38
C GLN A 34 2.94 9.38 -1.44
N GLY A 35 4.00 8.59 -1.63
CA GLY A 35 3.97 7.36 -2.42
C GLY A 35 3.09 6.29 -1.76
N ALA A 36 3.24 6.08 -0.44
CA ALA A 36 2.35 5.18 0.31
C ALA A 36 0.89 5.64 0.29
N ALA A 37 0.65 6.96 0.37
CA ALA A 37 -0.70 7.51 0.29
C ALA A 37 -1.36 7.24 -1.07
N TRP A 38 -0.62 7.44 -2.15
CA TRP A 38 -1.10 7.10 -3.49
C TRP A 38 -1.37 5.59 -3.62
N ALA A 39 -0.45 4.74 -3.17
CA ALA A 39 -0.62 3.29 -3.28
C ALA A 39 -1.87 2.81 -2.53
N GLY A 40 -2.07 3.29 -1.30
CA GLY A 40 -3.27 3.02 -0.50
C GLY A 40 -4.55 3.52 -1.17
N ALA A 41 -4.50 4.65 -1.86
CA ALA A 41 -5.64 5.17 -2.61
C ALA A 41 -5.98 4.30 -3.83
N VAL A 42 -4.99 3.82 -4.58
CA VAL A 42 -5.20 2.89 -5.71
C VAL A 42 -5.81 1.57 -5.22
N GLY A 43 -5.30 0.99 -4.13
CA GLY A 43 -5.86 -0.23 -3.54
C GLY A 43 -7.30 -0.04 -3.06
N SER A 44 -7.59 1.09 -2.42
CA SER A 44 -8.95 1.45 -1.96
C SER A 44 -9.91 1.63 -3.15
N LEU A 45 -9.46 2.32 -4.21
CA LEU A 45 -10.24 2.55 -5.41
C LEU A 45 -10.49 1.25 -6.18
N ALA A 46 -9.50 0.35 -6.22
CA ALA A 46 -9.64 -0.99 -6.81
C ALA A 46 -10.72 -1.81 -6.10
N LEU A 47 -10.68 -1.80 -4.76
CA LEU A 47 -11.68 -2.46 -3.92
C LEU A 47 -13.07 -1.90 -4.21
N ILE A 48 -13.25 -0.58 -4.19
CA ILE A 48 -14.55 0.03 -4.47
C ILE A 48 -15.02 -0.28 -5.89
N LEU A 49 -14.14 -0.18 -6.89
CA LEU A 49 -14.44 -0.47 -8.28
C LEU A 49 -14.98 -1.89 -8.45
N ILE A 50 -14.25 -2.89 -7.98
CA ILE A 50 -14.60 -4.30 -8.20
C ILE A 50 -15.81 -4.75 -7.37
N SER A 51 -16.18 -3.99 -6.33
CA SER A 51 -17.38 -4.27 -5.52
C SER A 51 -18.68 -4.18 -6.32
N GLY A 52 -18.71 -3.36 -7.37
CA GLY A 52 -19.90 -3.09 -8.17
C GLY A 52 -21.03 -2.36 -7.43
N ARG A 53 -20.84 -1.97 -6.16
CA ARG A 53 -21.87 -1.35 -5.33
C ARG A 53 -22.14 0.10 -5.72
N PRO A 54 -23.36 0.47 -6.20
CA PRO A 54 -23.65 1.82 -6.68
C PRO A 54 -23.40 2.91 -5.63
N ASP A 55 -23.72 2.65 -4.37
CA ASP A 55 -23.51 3.58 -3.27
C ASP A 55 -22.03 3.84 -2.99
N TRP A 56 -21.17 2.81 -3.10
CA TRP A 56 -19.73 2.97 -2.97
C TRP A 56 -19.11 3.65 -4.19
N GLN A 57 -19.59 3.36 -5.41
CA GLN A 57 -19.12 4.05 -6.62
C GLN A 57 -19.30 5.57 -6.51
N ARG A 58 -20.42 6.04 -5.94
CA ARG A 58 -20.69 7.48 -5.74
C ARG A 58 -19.69 8.17 -4.81
N LYS A 59 -19.09 7.46 -3.87
CA LYS A 59 -18.06 7.97 -2.96
C LYS A 59 -16.66 7.43 -3.21
N ALA A 60 -16.42 6.87 -4.40
CA ALA A 60 -15.16 6.19 -4.71
C ALA A 60 -13.93 7.08 -4.49
N LEU A 61 -13.94 8.32 -4.99
CA LEU A 61 -12.80 9.23 -4.82
C LEU A 61 -12.58 9.62 -3.35
N PRO A 62 -13.57 10.16 -2.59
CA PRO A 62 -13.37 10.51 -1.18
C PRO A 62 -12.93 9.34 -0.30
N ALA A 63 -13.54 8.16 -0.48
CA ALA A 63 -13.17 6.96 0.26
C ALA A 63 -11.75 6.50 -0.06
N SER A 64 -11.36 6.58 -1.34
CA SER A 64 -10.00 6.23 -1.76
C SER A 64 -8.97 7.21 -1.25
N LEU A 65 -9.26 8.52 -1.23
CA LEU A 65 -8.37 9.50 -0.63
C LEU A 65 -8.19 9.27 0.87
N LEU A 66 -9.27 8.98 1.62
CA LEU A 66 -9.16 8.66 3.05
C LEU A 66 -8.35 7.39 3.30
N GLY A 67 -8.60 6.32 2.53
CA GLY A 67 -7.77 5.11 2.58
C GLY A 67 -6.30 5.42 2.29
N GLY A 68 -6.04 6.22 1.25
CA GLY A 68 -4.71 6.72 0.93
C GLY A 68 -4.05 7.47 2.09
N ILE A 69 -4.71 8.45 2.69
CA ILE A 69 -4.20 9.18 3.87
C ILE A 69 -3.81 8.19 4.99
N GLY A 70 -4.66 7.21 5.28
CA GLY A 70 -4.37 6.21 6.32
C GLY A 70 -3.12 5.38 6.04
N TRP A 71 -2.92 4.90 4.81
CA TRP A 71 -1.69 4.20 4.41
C TRP A 71 -0.48 5.15 4.37
N GLY A 72 -0.69 6.41 4.00
CA GLY A 72 0.33 7.45 3.96
C GLY A 72 0.92 7.79 5.33
N VAL A 73 0.10 7.75 6.39
CA VAL A 73 0.57 7.92 7.79
C VAL A 73 1.68 6.92 8.11
N GLY A 74 1.60 5.68 7.64
CA GLY A 74 2.65 4.70 7.89
C GLY A 74 3.97 5.00 7.17
N GLY A 75 3.95 5.85 6.14
CA GLY A 75 5.13 6.23 5.35
C GLY A 75 6.27 6.86 6.15
N MET A 76 5.98 7.42 7.33
CA MET A 76 7.01 8.01 8.20
C MET A 76 7.86 6.97 8.94
N MET A 77 7.46 5.69 8.92
CA MET A 77 8.19 4.61 9.58
C MET A 77 9.41 4.21 8.76
N SER A 78 10.59 4.29 9.38
CA SER A 78 11.81 3.72 8.81
C SER A 78 11.80 2.19 8.96
N TYR A 79 12.27 1.46 7.95
CA TYR A 79 12.35 -0.02 8.01
C TYR A 79 13.56 -0.64 7.30
N GLY A 80 14.38 0.16 6.61
CA GLY A 80 15.52 -0.36 5.84
C GLY A 80 16.55 -1.14 6.70
N LEU A 81 16.77 -0.70 7.95
CA LEU A 81 17.61 -1.44 8.90
C LEU A 81 16.98 -2.79 9.26
N VAL A 82 15.67 -2.82 9.48
CA VAL A 82 14.91 -4.01 9.87
C VAL A 82 14.93 -5.07 8.77
N VAL A 83 14.84 -4.64 7.52
CA VAL A 83 15.06 -5.48 6.33
C VAL A 83 16.43 -6.18 6.37
N GLY A 84 17.46 -5.49 6.88
CA GLY A 84 18.81 -6.05 7.03
C GLY A 84 18.90 -7.15 8.08
N TYR A 85 18.12 -7.09 9.17
CA TYR A 85 18.10 -8.15 10.19
C TYR A 85 17.56 -9.48 9.63
N GLY A 86 16.60 -9.43 8.71
CA GLY A 86 16.06 -10.62 8.02
C GLY A 86 17.05 -11.35 7.13
N ARG A 87 18.23 -10.75 6.88
CA ARG A 87 19.37 -11.32 6.14
C ARG A 87 20.54 -11.72 7.05
N SER A 88 20.34 -11.74 8.38
CA SER A 88 21.39 -12.18 9.30
C SER A 88 21.64 -13.68 9.18
N GLY A 89 22.82 -14.12 9.65
CA GLY A 89 23.20 -15.52 9.74
C GLY A 89 22.76 -16.23 11.03
N ASP A 90 22.01 -15.56 11.90
CA ASP A 90 21.54 -16.11 13.18
C ASP A 90 20.02 -15.95 13.35
N PHE A 91 19.43 -16.94 14.02
CA PHE A 91 17.98 -17.06 14.15
C PHE A 91 17.34 -15.91 14.93
N ALA A 92 18.00 -15.40 15.98
CA ALA A 92 17.45 -14.35 16.81
C ALA A 92 17.28 -13.04 16.03
N ASN A 93 18.31 -12.63 15.27
CA ASN A 93 18.25 -11.44 14.44
C ASN A 93 17.26 -11.59 13.28
N VAL A 94 17.23 -12.73 12.60
CA VAL A 94 16.27 -12.97 11.51
C VAL A 94 14.83 -12.96 12.03
N LEU A 95 14.55 -13.68 13.12
CA LEU A 95 13.22 -13.71 13.73
C LEU A 95 12.79 -12.30 14.17
N TYR A 96 13.70 -11.54 14.78
CA TYR A 96 13.45 -10.15 15.17
C TYR A 96 13.12 -9.29 13.94
N GLY A 97 13.94 -9.34 12.89
CA GLY A 97 13.72 -8.60 11.65
C GLY A 97 12.36 -8.89 11.02
N LEU A 98 12.04 -10.17 10.80
CA LEU A 98 10.76 -10.59 10.23
C LEU A 98 9.57 -10.19 11.12
N SER A 99 9.71 -10.33 12.45
CA SER A 99 8.66 -9.94 13.39
C SER A 99 8.41 -8.44 13.39
N MET A 100 9.47 -7.62 13.40
CA MET A 100 9.34 -6.16 13.38
C MET A 100 8.82 -5.66 12.03
N LEU A 101 9.20 -6.27 10.91
CA LEU A 101 8.57 -6.00 9.62
C LEU A 101 7.08 -6.36 9.63
N ALA A 102 6.69 -7.45 10.29
CA ALA A 102 5.29 -7.79 10.46
C ALA A 102 4.54 -6.74 11.31
N VAL A 103 5.17 -6.17 12.34
CA VAL A 103 4.59 -5.05 13.10
C VAL A 103 4.45 -3.81 12.21
N ILE A 104 5.50 -3.40 11.49
CA ILE A 104 5.47 -2.21 10.63
C ILE A 104 4.42 -2.36 9.53
N GLY A 105 4.39 -3.49 8.84
CA GLY A 105 3.37 -3.78 7.83
C GLY A 105 1.97 -3.81 8.43
N GLY A 106 1.84 -4.36 9.64
CA GLY A 106 0.60 -4.35 10.41
C GLY A 106 0.10 -2.93 10.70
N LEU A 107 0.97 -2.01 11.07
CA LEU A 107 0.61 -0.61 11.34
C LEU A 107 0.13 0.11 10.07
N TYR A 108 0.82 -0.08 8.94
CA TYR A 108 0.36 0.40 7.63
C TYR A 108 -1.06 -0.10 7.33
N GLY A 109 -1.27 -1.42 7.43
CA GLY A 109 -2.53 -2.05 7.13
C GLY A 109 -3.65 -1.63 8.10
N PHE A 110 -3.36 -1.49 9.39
CA PHE A 110 -4.34 -1.13 10.41
C PHE A 110 -4.89 0.28 10.18
N ILE A 111 -4.01 1.26 10.04
CA ILE A 111 -4.41 2.67 9.87
C ILE A 111 -5.07 2.86 8.50
N GLY A 112 -4.47 2.33 7.43
CA GLY A 112 -5.02 2.39 6.08
C GLY A 112 -6.39 1.73 5.95
N GLY A 113 -6.53 0.51 6.46
CA GLY A 113 -7.80 -0.22 6.50
C GLY A 113 -8.84 0.43 7.39
N GLY A 114 -8.42 1.03 8.51
CA GLY A 114 -9.30 1.77 9.42
C GLY A 114 -9.87 3.04 8.78
N PHE A 115 -9.07 3.84 8.09
CA PHE A 115 -9.54 5.05 7.42
C PHE A 115 -10.48 4.75 6.24
N LEU A 116 -10.15 3.73 5.44
CA LEU A 116 -11.07 3.26 4.39
C LEU A 116 -12.38 2.74 5.02
N GLY A 117 -12.27 1.90 6.04
CA GLY A 117 -13.42 1.31 6.72
C GLY A 117 -14.34 2.36 7.33
N LEU A 118 -13.79 3.41 7.96
CA LEU A 118 -14.57 4.55 8.46
C LEU A 118 -15.37 5.21 7.34
N SER A 119 -14.75 5.42 6.17
CA SER A 119 -15.45 5.98 5.02
C SER A 119 -16.58 5.05 4.56
N LEU A 120 -16.35 3.73 4.53
CA LEU A 120 -17.35 2.75 4.11
C LEU A 120 -18.51 2.61 5.11
N GLU A 121 -18.23 2.62 6.41
CA GLU A 121 -19.19 2.45 7.52
C GLU A 121 -19.90 3.78 7.89
N THR A 122 -19.54 4.89 7.25
CA THR A 122 -20.24 6.16 7.46
C THR A 122 -21.67 6.10 6.90
N GLU A 123 -22.64 6.30 7.79
CA GLU A 123 -24.08 6.35 7.52
C GLU A 123 -24.63 7.77 7.78
N LYS A 124 -25.89 8.00 7.44
CA LYS A 124 -26.52 9.32 7.61
C LYS A 124 -26.48 9.79 9.08
N ASP A 125 -26.76 8.87 10.00
CA ASP A 125 -26.87 9.14 11.44
C ASP A 125 -25.64 8.67 12.24
N LYS A 126 -24.68 8.00 11.59
CA LYS A 126 -23.46 7.49 12.21
C LYS A 126 -22.24 7.94 11.41
N LYS A 127 -21.59 9.00 11.87
CA LYS A 127 -20.41 9.60 11.22
C LYS A 127 -19.23 9.65 12.18
N PRO A 128 -17.98 9.53 11.68
CA PRO A 128 -16.80 9.76 12.49
C PRO A 128 -16.72 11.24 12.87
N ASP A 129 -16.62 11.50 14.17
CA ASP A 129 -16.08 12.73 14.73
C ASP A 129 -14.57 12.80 14.41
N TRP A 130 -14.26 13.40 13.26
CA TRP A 130 -12.89 13.53 12.75
C TRP A 130 -11.97 14.31 13.69
N PRO A 131 -12.36 15.48 14.24
CA PRO A 131 -11.55 16.18 15.24
C PRO A 131 -11.20 15.28 16.42
N ALA A 132 -12.19 14.64 17.06
CA ALA A 132 -11.93 13.79 18.22
C ALA A 132 -11.06 12.58 17.87
N LEU A 133 -11.28 11.95 16.71
CA LEU A 133 -10.46 10.83 16.23
C LEU A 133 -9.00 11.26 16.03
N LEU A 134 -8.76 12.34 15.27
CA LEU A 134 -7.41 12.79 14.96
C LEU A 134 -6.67 13.25 16.22
N THR A 135 -7.34 13.95 17.14
CA THR A 135 -6.75 14.30 18.44
C THR A 135 -6.34 13.06 19.23
N GLN A 136 -7.18 12.02 19.28
CA GLN A 136 -6.84 10.77 19.98
C GLN A 136 -5.67 10.03 19.32
N MET A 137 -5.60 10.02 17.99
CA MET A 137 -4.47 9.42 17.27
C MET A 137 -3.16 10.18 17.52
N VAL A 138 -3.19 11.52 17.47
CA VAL A 138 -2.00 12.35 17.74
C VAL A 138 -1.57 12.19 19.20
N ALA A 139 -2.49 12.28 20.16
CA ALA A 139 -2.19 12.10 21.58
C ALA A 139 -1.62 10.70 21.87
N GLY A 140 -2.23 9.65 21.29
CA GLY A 140 -1.72 8.29 21.40
C GLY A 140 -0.32 8.15 20.81
N GLY A 141 -0.08 8.73 19.63
CA GLY A 141 1.23 8.72 18.97
C GLY A 141 2.32 9.40 19.80
N LEU A 142 2.05 10.61 20.31
CA LEU A 142 2.99 11.34 21.17
C LEU A 142 3.27 10.57 22.48
N LEU A 143 2.23 10.02 23.12
CA LEU A 143 2.35 9.28 24.37
C LEU A 143 3.20 8.01 24.20
N VAL A 144 2.86 7.17 23.21
CA VAL A 144 3.56 5.90 22.99
C VAL A 144 4.98 6.14 22.52
N TRP A 145 5.21 7.10 21.63
CA TRP A 145 6.56 7.46 21.22
C TRP A 145 7.39 8.00 22.39
N GLY A 146 6.83 8.91 23.20
CA GLY A 146 7.51 9.44 24.39
C GLY A 146 7.89 8.36 25.40
N VAL A 147 6.97 7.42 25.69
CA VAL A 147 7.25 6.34 26.64
C VAL A 147 8.23 5.31 26.07
N LEU A 148 7.97 4.77 24.88
CA LEU A 148 8.79 3.66 24.36
C LEU A 148 10.18 4.13 23.95
N ILE A 149 10.31 5.32 23.36
CA ILE A 149 11.58 5.77 22.77
C ILE A 149 12.41 6.59 23.75
N TYR A 150 11.82 7.57 24.44
CA TYR A 150 12.58 8.40 25.38
C TYR A 150 12.71 7.77 26.77
N GLN A 151 11.64 7.19 27.30
CA GLN A 151 11.67 6.69 28.68
C GLN A 151 12.25 5.27 28.78
N TRP A 152 11.99 4.41 27.79
CA TRP A 152 12.41 3.00 27.81
C TRP A 152 13.49 2.65 26.80
N GLU A 153 13.89 3.59 25.93
CA GLU A 153 14.97 3.40 24.96
C GLU A 153 14.78 2.16 24.06
N LEU A 154 13.52 1.82 23.76
CA LEU A 154 13.18 0.69 22.89
C LEU A 154 13.35 1.09 21.42
N TRP A 155 14.58 1.09 20.94
CA TRP A 155 14.89 1.46 19.55
C TRP A 155 14.77 0.27 18.61
N MET A 156 14.05 0.40 17.51
CA MET A 156 13.91 -0.61 16.46
C MET A 156 14.82 -0.34 15.26
N THR A 157 15.06 0.93 14.95
CA THR A 157 15.65 1.43 13.70
C THR A 157 16.83 2.41 13.87
N PRO A 158 17.65 2.40 14.95
CA PRO A 158 18.69 3.43 15.15
C PRO A 158 19.75 3.39 14.02
N PRO A 159 20.31 4.52 13.57
CA PRO A 159 20.07 5.91 13.99
C PRO A 159 18.91 6.59 13.23
N ARG A 160 18.04 5.83 12.54
CA ARG A 160 16.89 6.37 11.81
C ARG A 160 15.76 6.71 12.77
N SER A 161 14.70 7.27 12.19
CA SER A 161 13.52 7.73 12.91
C SER A 161 12.71 6.58 13.52
N GLU A 162 12.46 6.65 14.84
CA GLU A 162 11.66 5.69 15.61
C GLU A 162 10.14 5.98 15.57
N LEU A 163 9.65 6.60 14.48
CA LEU A 163 8.23 6.95 14.34
C LEU A 163 7.29 5.75 14.22
N TRP A 164 7.80 4.51 14.13
CA TRP A 164 6.97 3.32 14.29
C TRP A 164 6.23 3.31 15.64
N ALA A 165 6.84 3.84 16.71
CA ALA A 165 6.20 3.94 18.01
C ALA A 165 5.08 4.98 18.02
N ALA A 166 5.26 6.09 17.29
CA ALA A 166 4.20 7.08 17.09
C ALA A 166 3.04 6.49 16.27
N CYS A 167 3.33 5.73 15.20
CA CYS A 167 2.32 5.02 14.43
C CYS A 167 1.60 3.95 15.26
N LEU A 168 2.30 3.25 16.16
CA LEU A 168 1.70 2.31 17.11
C LEU A 168 0.71 3.02 18.04
N GLY A 169 1.10 4.15 18.61
CA GLY A 169 0.21 4.95 19.45
C GLY A 169 -0.99 5.51 18.69
N ALA A 170 -0.79 5.98 17.45
CA ALA A 170 -1.88 6.43 16.59
C ALA A 170 -2.84 5.28 16.23
N ALA A 171 -2.31 4.08 15.96
CA ALA A 171 -3.11 2.88 15.72
C ALA A 171 -3.92 2.48 16.97
N ALA A 172 -3.33 2.57 18.17
CA ALA A 172 -4.03 2.33 19.43
C ALA A 172 -5.15 3.37 19.65
N GLY A 173 -4.89 4.65 19.39
CA GLY A 173 -5.90 5.71 19.45
C GLY A 173 -7.05 5.50 18.47
N LEU A 174 -6.75 5.08 17.24
CA LEU A 174 -7.75 4.67 16.25
C LEU A 174 -8.55 3.47 16.74
N ALA A 175 -7.90 2.40 17.22
CA ALA A 175 -8.57 1.20 17.73
C ALA A 175 -9.54 1.52 18.87
N TRP A 176 -9.09 2.34 19.83
CA TRP A 176 -9.90 2.82 20.94
C TRP A 176 -11.12 3.60 20.47
N TYR A 177 -10.92 4.54 19.54
CA TYR A 177 -12.00 5.31 18.94
C TYR A 177 -13.03 4.41 18.24
N LEU A 178 -12.58 3.48 17.41
CA LEU A 178 -13.45 2.57 16.67
C LEU A 178 -14.28 1.69 17.60
N GLN A 179 -13.67 1.15 18.65
CA GLN A 179 -14.35 0.31 19.63
C GLN A 179 -15.42 1.10 20.38
N ARG A 180 -15.07 2.28 20.92
CA ARG A 180 -15.94 3.08 21.78
C ARG A 180 -17.14 3.67 21.02
N ASN A 181 -16.93 4.05 19.75
CA ASN A 181 -17.97 4.56 18.86
C ASN A 181 -18.66 3.45 18.04
N ARG A 182 -18.41 2.18 18.36
CA ARG A 182 -19.07 1.00 17.76
C ARG A 182 -18.87 0.88 16.24
N PHE A 183 -17.74 1.31 15.70
CA PHE A 183 -17.32 1.07 14.31
C PHE A 183 -16.73 -0.34 14.14
N ARG A 184 -17.55 -1.37 14.41
CA ARG A 184 -17.11 -2.77 14.51
C ARG A 184 -16.64 -3.34 13.17
N ARG A 185 -17.28 -2.93 12.06
CA ARG A 185 -16.92 -3.38 10.71
C ARG A 185 -15.57 -2.81 10.32
N THR A 186 -15.39 -1.52 10.58
CA THR A 186 -14.11 -0.81 10.40
C THR A 186 -13.00 -1.43 11.21
N LEU A 187 -13.20 -1.69 12.51
CA LEU A 187 -12.18 -2.33 13.35
C LEU A 187 -11.76 -3.70 12.80
N ARG A 188 -12.73 -4.49 12.33
CA ARG A 188 -12.44 -5.78 11.68
C ARG A 188 -11.60 -5.61 10.41
N ILE A 189 -11.90 -4.61 9.58
CA ILE A 189 -11.14 -4.34 8.35
C ILE A 189 -9.72 -3.90 8.68
N ALA A 190 -9.55 -3.01 9.66
CA ALA A 190 -8.25 -2.60 10.16
C ALA A 190 -7.42 -3.81 10.61
N LEU A 191 -8.01 -4.74 11.37
CA LEU A 191 -7.34 -5.96 11.82
C LEU A 191 -6.95 -6.90 10.67
N TRP A 192 -7.85 -7.17 9.72
CA TRP A 192 -7.53 -8.05 8.58
C TRP A 192 -6.51 -7.42 7.62
N SER A 193 -6.61 -6.12 7.40
CA SER A 193 -5.62 -5.35 6.63
C SER A 193 -4.26 -5.36 7.32
N ALA A 194 -4.22 -5.22 8.66
CA ALA A 194 -3.01 -5.34 9.46
C ALA A 194 -2.38 -6.74 9.36
N LEU A 195 -3.17 -7.80 9.53
CA LEU A 195 -2.67 -9.18 9.40
C LEU A 195 -2.10 -9.44 8.00
N GLY A 196 -2.82 -9.00 6.96
CA GLY A 196 -2.38 -9.15 5.56
C GLY A 196 -1.10 -8.38 5.27
N ALA A 197 -1.04 -7.09 5.59
CA ALA A 197 0.11 -6.24 5.32
C ALA A 197 1.33 -6.60 6.18
N GLY A 198 1.11 -6.95 7.45
CA GLY A 198 2.17 -7.42 8.36
C GLY A 198 2.82 -8.70 7.86
N PHE A 199 2.01 -9.75 7.62
CA PHE A 199 2.55 -10.98 7.06
C PHE A 199 3.18 -10.75 5.67
N GLY A 200 2.55 -9.93 4.83
CA GLY A 200 3.07 -9.57 3.51
C GLY A 200 4.45 -8.92 3.55
N PHE A 201 4.72 -8.09 4.55
CA PHE A 201 6.03 -7.46 4.67
C PHE A 201 7.11 -8.45 5.08
N ALA A 202 6.85 -9.29 6.09
CA ALA A 202 7.77 -10.35 6.50
C ALA A 202 8.02 -11.34 5.34
N LEU A 203 6.95 -11.80 4.68
CA LEU A 203 7.05 -12.68 3.51
C LEU A 203 7.80 -12.02 2.36
N GLY A 204 7.58 -10.72 2.13
CA GLY A 204 8.30 -9.96 1.11
C GLY A 204 9.80 -9.93 1.37
N ASN A 205 10.23 -9.69 2.62
CA ASN A 205 11.65 -9.70 2.99
C ASN A 205 12.26 -11.11 2.91
N PHE A 206 11.46 -12.15 3.22
CA PHE A 206 11.84 -13.53 2.98
C PHE A 206 12.10 -13.78 1.48
N PHE A 207 11.19 -13.40 0.58
CA PHE A 207 11.41 -13.51 -0.88
C PHE A 207 12.57 -12.68 -1.38
N GLN A 208 12.78 -11.50 -0.79
CA GLN A 208 13.92 -10.67 -1.11
C GLN A 208 15.25 -11.36 -0.75
N THR A 209 15.27 -12.09 0.36
CA THR A 209 16.44 -12.86 0.81
C THR A 209 16.70 -14.06 -0.10
N LEU A 210 15.65 -14.84 -0.42
CA LEU A 210 15.75 -15.94 -1.39
C LEU A 210 16.23 -15.47 -2.76
N GLY A 211 15.70 -14.33 -3.21
CA GLY A 211 16.07 -13.71 -4.47
C GLY A 211 17.52 -13.22 -4.51
N ALA A 212 18.03 -12.69 -3.40
CA ALA A 212 19.43 -12.29 -3.31
C ALA A 212 20.39 -13.48 -3.45
N VAL A 213 20.00 -14.68 -3.00
CA VAL A 213 20.82 -15.90 -3.08
C VAL A 213 20.67 -16.63 -4.41
N SER A 214 19.55 -16.45 -5.13
CA SER A 214 19.33 -17.13 -6.40
C SER A 214 20.29 -16.69 -7.51
N GLY A 215 20.98 -15.55 -7.34
CA GLY A 215 21.87 -14.97 -8.34
C GLY A 215 21.13 -14.30 -9.51
N TRP A 216 19.80 -14.27 -9.50
CA TRP A 216 19.02 -13.62 -10.55
C TRP A 216 19.03 -12.11 -10.36
N SER A 217 19.54 -11.40 -11.36
CA SER A 217 19.53 -9.93 -11.39
C SER A 217 18.11 -9.43 -11.64
N PHE A 218 17.38 -9.20 -10.54
CA PHE A 218 16.04 -8.62 -10.53
C PHE A 218 15.93 -7.68 -9.33
N ASN A 219 15.01 -6.71 -9.42
CA ASN A 219 14.74 -5.80 -8.32
C ASN A 219 13.93 -6.52 -7.22
N TRP A 220 14.61 -7.28 -6.38
CA TRP A 220 14.02 -8.04 -5.28
C TRP A 220 13.45 -7.15 -4.15
N TRP A 221 13.90 -5.90 -4.05
CA TRP A 221 13.26 -4.91 -3.18
C TRP A 221 11.82 -4.63 -3.64
N ASN A 222 11.65 -4.44 -4.94
CA ASN A 222 10.33 -4.24 -5.54
C ASN A 222 9.41 -5.48 -5.37
N VAL A 223 9.97 -6.70 -5.35
CA VAL A 223 9.22 -7.93 -5.01
C VAL A 223 8.73 -7.90 -3.57
N MET A 224 9.57 -7.48 -2.62
CA MET A 224 9.17 -7.30 -1.22
C MET A 224 8.03 -6.30 -1.11
N GLU A 225 8.15 -5.15 -1.78
CA GLU A 225 7.12 -4.10 -1.75
C GLU A 225 5.81 -4.56 -2.40
N PHE A 226 5.89 -5.24 -3.55
CA PHE A 226 4.74 -5.87 -4.19
C PHE A 226 4.04 -6.85 -3.23
N THR A 227 4.81 -7.68 -2.52
CA THR A 227 4.27 -8.71 -1.61
C THR A 227 3.54 -8.08 -0.42
N LEU A 228 4.10 -7.02 0.17
CA LEU A 228 3.43 -6.23 1.20
C LEU A 228 2.09 -5.70 0.69
N GLY A 229 2.10 -5.01 -0.45
CA GLY A 229 0.89 -4.43 -1.03
C GLY A 229 -0.16 -5.50 -1.40
N ALA A 230 0.28 -6.63 -1.95
CA ALA A 230 -0.60 -7.71 -2.37
C ALA A 230 -1.28 -8.40 -1.18
N CYS A 231 -0.53 -8.78 -0.16
CA CYS A 231 -1.10 -9.39 1.04
C CYS A 231 -1.93 -8.37 1.85
N GLY A 232 -1.50 -7.10 1.91
CA GLY A 232 -2.28 -6.01 2.50
C GLY A 232 -3.62 -5.82 1.79
N GLY A 233 -3.62 -5.83 0.44
CA GLY A 233 -4.82 -5.70 -0.37
C GLY A 233 -5.75 -6.90 -0.24
N LEU A 234 -5.17 -8.10 -0.12
CA LEU A 234 -5.91 -9.33 0.18
C LEU A 234 -6.60 -9.25 1.55
N GLY A 235 -5.87 -8.86 2.60
CA GLY A 235 -6.40 -8.68 3.94
C GLY A 235 -7.50 -7.62 4.00
N LEU A 236 -7.28 -6.48 3.34
CA LEU A 236 -8.25 -5.40 3.20
C LEU A 236 -9.54 -5.89 2.52
N ALA A 237 -9.41 -6.52 1.35
CA ALA A 237 -10.54 -7.04 0.60
C ALA A 237 -11.27 -8.15 1.37
N TYR A 238 -10.55 -9.04 2.05
CA TYR A 238 -11.14 -10.07 2.89
C TYR A 238 -11.93 -9.46 4.05
N GLY A 239 -11.36 -8.47 4.74
CA GLY A 239 -12.04 -7.74 5.81
C GLY A 239 -13.34 -7.08 5.35
N VAL A 240 -13.35 -6.49 4.16
CA VAL A 240 -14.52 -5.82 3.59
C VAL A 240 -15.55 -6.81 3.06
N TYR A 241 -15.16 -7.75 2.20
CA TYR A 241 -16.10 -8.63 1.50
C TYR A 241 -16.65 -9.77 2.35
N THR A 242 -16.09 -10.01 3.53
CA THR A 242 -16.66 -10.95 4.52
C THR A 242 -17.62 -10.29 5.49
N GLN A 243 -17.99 -9.02 5.28
CA GLN A 243 -18.96 -8.31 6.12
C GLN A 243 -20.15 -7.85 5.29
N GLU A 244 -21.34 -7.95 5.87
CA GLU A 244 -22.47 -7.18 5.39
C GLU A 244 -22.26 -5.70 5.68
N TRP A 245 -22.89 -4.86 4.89
CA TRP A 245 -22.64 -3.43 4.89
C TRP A 245 -23.96 -2.68 4.78
N PRO A 246 -24.16 -1.60 5.55
CA PRO A 246 -25.36 -0.80 5.44
C PRO A 246 -25.35 -0.06 4.11
N GLU A 247 -26.45 0.59 3.78
CA GLU A 247 -26.43 1.59 2.72
C GLU A 247 -25.62 2.80 3.21
N SER A 248 -24.64 3.21 2.42
CA SER A 248 -23.76 4.29 2.85
C SER A 248 -24.38 5.67 2.70
N ALA A 249 -23.95 6.62 3.54
CA ALA A 249 -24.32 8.02 3.40
C ALA A 249 -23.91 8.60 2.03
N GLU A 250 -24.75 9.49 1.50
CA GLU A 250 -24.36 10.33 0.38
C GLU A 250 -23.23 11.27 0.77
N VAL A 251 -22.31 11.47 -0.16
CA VAL A 251 -21.14 12.33 0.03
C VAL A 251 -21.36 13.63 -0.73
N SER A 252 -20.99 14.75 -0.11
CA SER A 252 -21.15 16.07 -0.72
C SER A 252 -20.34 16.20 -2.01
N SER A 253 -20.87 16.98 -2.97
CA SER A 253 -20.15 17.28 -4.22
C SER A 253 -18.77 17.90 -3.96
N ARG A 254 -18.65 18.77 -2.94
CA ARG A 254 -17.37 19.38 -2.53
C ARG A 254 -16.33 18.34 -2.12
N SER A 255 -16.72 17.32 -1.36
CA SER A 255 -15.82 16.23 -0.99
C SER A 255 -15.33 15.45 -2.21
N GLY A 256 -16.21 15.22 -3.20
CA GLY A 256 -15.84 14.61 -4.48
C GLY A 256 -14.79 15.43 -5.24
N THR A 257 -14.99 16.74 -5.35
CA THR A 257 -14.03 17.66 -5.99
C THR A 257 -12.69 17.68 -5.27
N LEU A 258 -12.69 17.82 -3.94
CA LEU A 258 -11.46 17.81 -3.14
C LEU A 258 -10.71 16.49 -3.28
N ALA A 259 -11.42 15.37 -3.33
CA ALA A 259 -10.82 14.07 -3.55
C ALA A 259 -10.21 13.92 -4.95
N LEU A 260 -10.88 14.44 -5.99
CA LEU A 260 -10.33 14.48 -7.34
C LEU A 260 -9.03 15.29 -7.39
N LEU A 261 -9.03 16.50 -6.83
CA LEU A 261 -7.84 17.35 -6.75
C LEU A 261 -6.72 16.67 -5.95
N GLY A 262 -7.07 16.06 -4.81
CA GLY A 262 -6.11 15.34 -3.96
C GLY A 262 -5.42 14.20 -4.70
N LEU A 263 -6.19 13.35 -5.40
CA LEU A 263 -5.69 12.12 -6.02
C LEU A 263 -4.98 12.36 -7.37
N PHE A 264 -5.43 13.33 -8.17
CA PHE A 264 -4.92 13.54 -9.53
C PHE A 264 -4.05 14.78 -9.70
N ILE A 265 -3.98 15.66 -8.70
CA ILE A 265 -3.16 16.87 -8.76
C ILE A 265 -2.20 16.93 -7.57
N VAL A 266 -2.71 17.01 -6.34
CA VAL A 266 -1.87 17.24 -5.16
C VAL A 266 -0.90 16.08 -4.92
N LEU A 267 -1.38 14.85 -4.78
CA LEU A 267 -0.50 13.70 -4.55
C LEU A 267 0.51 13.48 -5.70
N PRO A 268 0.10 13.45 -6.98
CA PRO A 268 1.07 13.28 -8.08
C PRO A 268 2.09 14.41 -8.16
N LEU A 269 1.69 15.69 -8.01
CA LEU A 269 2.63 16.81 -8.07
C LEU A 269 3.62 16.79 -6.89
N VAL A 270 3.17 16.45 -5.69
CA VAL A 270 4.08 16.31 -4.54
C VAL A 270 5.05 15.15 -4.77
N ASN A 271 4.58 14.01 -5.30
CA ASN A 271 5.44 12.89 -5.65
C ASN A 271 6.44 13.24 -6.75
N VAL A 272 6.04 14.00 -7.78
CA VAL A 272 6.97 14.53 -8.78
C VAL A 272 7.99 15.45 -8.13
N TRP A 273 7.55 16.43 -7.34
CA TRP A 273 8.44 17.38 -6.68
C TRP A 273 9.49 16.71 -5.79
N GLN A 274 9.10 15.67 -5.03
CA GLN A 274 10.03 14.96 -4.15
C GLN A 274 10.91 13.93 -4.87
N ALA A 275 10.39 13.24 -5.89
CA ALA A 275 11.12 12.16 -6.54
C ALA A 275 11.93 12.61 -7.75
N PHE A 276 11.55 13.69 -8.45
CA PHE A 276 12.20 14.13 -9.69
C PHE A 276 13.31 15.15 -9.40
N SER A 277 14.46 14.65 -8.93
CA SER A 277 15.63 15.47 -8.64
C SER A 277 16.41 15.82 -9.91
N LEU A 278 16.78 17.09 -10.06
CA LEU A 278 17.63 17.57 -11.14
C LEU A 278 18.99 16.84 -11.16
N GLU A 279 19.57 16.57 -9.98
CA GLU A 279 20.87 15.91 -9.83
C GLU A 279 20.87 14.50 -10.44
N GLU A 280 19.95 13.62 -10.03
CA GLU A 280 19.88 12.26 -10.57
C GLU A 280 19.63 12.24 -12.09
N PHE A 281 18.81 13.14 -12.63
CA PHE A 281 18.62 13.23 -14.08
C PHE A 281 19.83 13.80 -14.81
N THR A 282 20.59 14.70 -14.19
CA THR A 282 21.86 15.17 -14.77
C THR A 282 22.86 14.01 -14.84
N GLN A 283 22.94 13.18 -13.78
CA GLN A 283 23.78 11.98 -13.77
C GLN A 283 23.32 10.96 -14.83
N MET A 284 22.01 10.73 -14.95
CA MET A 284 21.44 9.88 -16.00
C MET A 284 21.78 10.39 -17.40
N ALA A 285 21.66 11.69 -17.63
CA ALA A 285 21.97 12.30 -18.91
C ALA A 285 23.47 12.21 -19.26
N ALA A 286 24.35 12.32 -18.27
CA ALA A 286 25.78 12.11 -18.43
C ALA A 286 26.08 10.66 -18.85
N GLY A 287 25.42 9.67 -18.21
CA GLY A 287 25.53 8.26 -18.60
C GLY A 287 25.02 7.97 -20.02
N LEU A 288 24.09 8.78 -20.53
CA LEU A 288 23.56 8.71 -21.90
C LEU A 288 24.37 9.54 -22.92
N ASN A 289 25.47 10.19 -22.50
CA ASN A 289 26.25 11.13 -23.33
C ASN A 289 25.40 12.24 -23.97
N ALA A 290 24.39 12.74 -23.25
CA ALA A 290 23.54 13.81 -23.75
C ALA A 290 24.31 15.13 -23.89
N VAL A 291 24.13 15.83 -25.01
CA VAL A 291 24.81 17.11 -25.32
C VAL A 291 24.56 18.18 -24.26
N ASN A 292 23.37 18.20 -23.65
CA ASN A 292 23.01 19.13 -22.58
C ASN A 292 22.26 18.41 -21.45
N ALA A 293 23.00 17.97 -20.44
CA ALA A 293 22.47 17.21 -19.30
C ALA A 293 21.43 17.99 -18.48
N VAL A 294 21.63 19.29 -18.30
CA VAL A 294 20.72 20.15 -17.53
C VAL A 294 19.39 20.32 -18.26
N GLN A 295 19.43 20.54 -19.59
CA GLN A 295 18.23 20.64 -20.40
C GLN A 295 17.44 19.33 -20.42
N PHE A 296 18.11 18.18 -20.48
CA PHE A 296 17.47 16.87 -20.35
C PHE A 296 16.76 16.72 -19.01
N ALA A 297 17.42 17.08 -17.91
CA ALA A 297 16.86 16.97 -16.58
C ALA A 297 15.60 17.85 -16.40
N HIS A 298 15.63 19.08 -16.89
CA HIS A 298 14.43 19.94 -16.93
C HIS A 298 13.33 19.37 -17.82
N ALA A 299 13.66 18.81 -18.98
CA ALA A 299 12.68 18.21 -19.87
C ALA A 299 11.95 17.04 -19.19
N GLN A 300 12.65 16.17 -18.45
CA GLN A 300 12.02 15.08 -17.69
C GLN A 300 11.03 15.60 -16.64
N TYR A 301 11.42 16.64 -15.89
CA TYR A 301 10.55 17.26 -14.90
C TYR A 301 9.30 17.87 -15.55
N TYR A 302 9.45 18.65 -16.62
CA TYR A 302 8.32 19.28 -17.31
C TYR A 302 7.39 18.27 -18.00
N LEU A 303 7.94 17.18 -18.55
CA LEU A 303 7.15 16.07 -19.09
C LEU A 303 6.31 15.42 -17.98
N ALA A 304 6.89 15.20 -16.80
CA ALA A 304 6.16 14.64 -15.66
C ALA A 304 5.00 15.55 -15.21
N VAL A 305 5.27 16.85 -15.03
CA VAL A 305 4.22 17.84 -14.68
C VAL A 305 3.13 17.92 -15.75
N SER A 306 3.51 17.95 -17.03
CA SER A 306 2.56 17.97 -18.15
C SER A 306 1.70 16.70 -18.18
N GLY A 307 2.30 15.54 -17.90
CA GLY A 307 1.59 14.27 -17.77
C GLY A 307 0.55 14.31 -16.65
N VAL A 308 0.90 14.86 -15.48
CA VAL A 308 -0.05 15.05 -14.38
C VAL A 308 -1.22 15.94 -14.80
N ILE A 309 -0.97 17.07 -15.46
CA ILE A 309 -2.03 17.99 -15.92
C ILE A 309 -2.97 17.29 -16.92
N LEU A 310 -2.41 16.57 -17.91
CA LEU A 310 -3.18 15.84 -18.91
C LEU A 310 -4.07 14.77 -18.26
N PHE A 311 -3.51 13.98 -17.35
CA PHE A 311 -4.27 12.95 -16.64
C PHE A 311 -5.31 13.54 -15.69
N ALA A 312 -5.05 14.69 -15.07
CA ALA A 312 -6.03 15.41 -14.26
C ALA A 312 -7.23 15.88 -15.11
N PHE A 313 -6.99 16.37 -16.33
CA PHE A 313 -8.07 16.73 -17.25
C PHE A 313 -8.89 15.50 -17.69
N ALA A 314 -8.22 14.40 -18.04
CA ALA A 314 -8.88 13.13 -18.39
C ALA A 314 -9.69 12.57 -17.20
N ALA A 315 -9.15 12.68 -15.98
CA ALA A 315 -9.82 12.26 -14.76
C ALA A 315 -11.04 13.13 -14.45
N TRP A 316 -10.95 14.44 -14.66
CA TRP A 316 -12.09 15.34 -14.54
C TRP A 316 -13.23 14.95 -15.50
N TYR A 317 -12.91 14.65 -16.75
CA TYR A 317 -13.89 14.16 -17.73
C TYR A 317 -14.50 12.81 -17.31
N ALA A 318 -13.67 11.88 -16.87
CA ALA A 318 -14.11 10.57 -16.36
C ALA A 318 -15.03 10.70 -15.14
N TRP A 319 -14.70 11.61 -14.21
CA TRP A 319 -15.49 11.90 -13.03
C TRP A 319 -16.84 12.52 -13.38
N ARG A 320 -16.89 13.45 -14.33
CA ARG A 320 -18.15 14.01 -14.87
C ARG A 320 -19.06 12.94 -15.47
N LYS A 321 -18.48 11.88 -16.06
CA LYS A 321 -19.19 10.70 -16.55
C LYS A 321 -19.45 9.63 -15.48
N SER A 322 -19.13 9.89 -14.22
CA SER A 322 -19.26 8.94 -13.10
C SER A 322 -18.56 7.59 -13.36
N SER A 323 -17.44 7.60 -14.10
CA SER A 323 -16.69 6.39 -14.46
C SER A 323 -15.57 6.11 -13.47
N THR A 324 -15.86 5.38 -12.39
CA THR A 324 -14.84 4.88 -11.45
C THR A 324 -13.80 4.00 -12.13
N THR A 325 -14.21 3.26 -13.17
CA THR A 325 -13.30 2.41 -13.96
C THR A 325 -12.21 3.26 -14.61
N SER A 326 -12.60 4.32 -15.31
CA SER A 326 -11.65 5.21 -15.97
C SER A 326 -10.75 5.89 -14.96
N LEU A 327 -11.30 6.36 -13.84
CA LEU A 327 -10.52 6.96 -12.75
C LEU A 327 -9.44 6.01 -12.21
N PHE A 328 -9.79 4.76 -11.94
CA PHE A 328 -8.83 3.76 -11.47
C PHE A 328 -7.67 3.52 -12.45
N PHE A 329 -8.00 3.25 -13.71
CA PHE A 329 -6.98 2.94 -14.72
C PHE A 329 -6.15 4.18 -15.09
N LEU A 330 -6.75 5.38 -15.13
CA LEU A 330 -6.00 6.63 -15.34
C LEU A 330 -5.01 6.88 -14.20
N LEU A 331 -5.44 6.75 -12.93
CA LEU A 331 -4.56 6.98 -11.78
C LEU A 331 -3.40 5.98 -11.75
N THR A 332 -3.66 4.72 -12.09
CA THR A 332 -2.64 3.66 -12.12
C THR A 332 -1.67 3.89 -13.28
N ALA A 333 -2.18 4.17 -14.49
CA ALA A 333 -1.36 4.40 -15.66
C ALA A 333 -0.48 5.65 -15.52
N LEU A 334 -0.97 6.71 -14.88
CA LEU A 334 -0.18 7.91 -14.57
C LEU A 334 1.12 7.55 -13.84
N TYR A 335 1.04 6.75 -12.78
CA TYR A 335 2.22 6.40 -11.98
C TYR A 335 3.14 5.39 -12.64
N ILE A 336 2.61 4.52 -13.50
CA ILE A 336 3.47 3.70 -14.38
C ILE A 336 4.29 4.62 -15.28
N LEU A 337 3.66 5.60 -15.94
CA LEU A 337 4.36 6.56 -16.80
C LEU A 337 5.37 7.41 -16.02
N LEU A 338 5.00 7.92 -14.84
CA LEU A 338 5.93 8.64 -13.97
C LEU A 338 7.11 7.77 -13.56
N SER A 339 6.90 6.48 -13.29
CA SER A 339 7.98 5.53 -12.98
C SER A 339 8.92 5.36 -14.16
N HIS A 340 8.40 5.27 -15.38
CA HIS A 340 9.20 5.15 -16.59
C HIS A 340 10.06 6.39 -16.82
N LEU A 341 9.50 7.59 -16.64
CA LEU A 341 10.25 8.85 -16.72
C LEU A 341 11.35 8.90 -15.66
N LYS A 342 10.99 8.57 -14.40
CA LYS A 342 11.93 8.59 -13.27
C LYS A 342 13.10 7.63 -13.47
N LYS A 343 12.87 6.45 -14.06
CA LYS A 343 13.88 5.42 -14.29
C LYS A 343 14.57 5.50 -15.65
N GLY A 344 14.24 6.49 -16.47
CA GLY A 344 14.83 6.66 -17.80
C GLY A 344 14.55 5.50 -18.74
N PHE A 345 13.43 4.78 -18.55
CA PHE A 345 13.11 3.52 -19.23
C PHE A 345 13.14 3.64 -20.76
N PHE A 346 12.73 4.77 -21.32
CA PHE A 346 12.72 4.99 -22.77
C PHE A 346 14.10 5.29 -23.38
N PHE A 347 15.12 5.51 -22.55
CA PHE A 347 16.46 5.92 -22.97
C PHE A 347 17.51 4.85 -22.67
N LEU A 348 17.34 4.10 -21.59
CA LEU A 348 18.27 3.07 -21.13
C LEU A 348 17.90 1.70 -21.71
N ASN A 349 18.13 1.50 -23.02
CA ASN A 349 17.84 0.22 -23.70
C ASN A 349 18.72 -0.95 -23.24
N ASP A 350 19.93 -0.67 -22.74
CA ASP A 350 20.90 -1.73 -22.39
C ASP A 350 20.72 -2.30 -20.97
N SER A 351 20.03 -1.58 -20.08
CA SER A 351 19.62 -2.12 -18.78
C SER A 351 18.26 -2.80 -18.94
N LEU A 352 18.22 -4.13 -18.96
CA LEU A 352 16.96 -4.89 -18.89
C LEU A 352 16.23 -4.57 -17.56
N GLN A 353 15.50 -3.45 -17.51
CA GLN A 353 14.67 -3.01 -16.38
C GLN A 353 13.38 -3.84 -16.35
N LEU A 354 13.53 -5.15 -16.13
CA LEU A 354 12.44 -6.13 -16.20
C LEU A 354 11.22 -5.74 -15.36
N GLU A 355 11.44 -5.07 -14.22
CA GLU A 355 10.36 -4.58 -13.37
C GLU A 355 9.40 -3.60 -14.07
N GLN A 356 9.89 -2.76 -15.00
CA GLN A 356 9.04 -1.80 -15.72
C GLN A 356 8.08 -2.51 -16.67
N TYR A 357 8.54 -3.59 -17.32
CA TYR A 357 7.67 -4.45 -18.14
C TYR A 357 6.65 -5.19 -17.29
N VAL A 358 7.05 -5.67 -16.10
CA VAL A 358 6.14 -6.34 -15.16
C VAL A 358 5.01 -5.41 -14.71
N TYR A 359 5.25 -4.11 -14.56
CA TYR A 359 4.17 -3.16 -14.23
C TYR A 359 3.07 -3.13 -15.29
N TRP A 360 3.43 -3.15 -16.57
CA TRP A 360 2.45 -3.22 -17.67
C TRP A 360 1.75 -4.58 -17.70
N LEU A 361 2.48 -5.67 -17.50
CA LEU A 361 1.88 -7.01 -17.39
C LEU A 361 0.81 -7.05 -16.28
N LEU A 362 1.12 -6.50 -15.11
CA LEU A 362 0.19 -6.41 -13.98
C LEU A 362 -0.99 -5.49 -14.30
N PHE A 363 -0.74 -4.34 -14.94
CA PHE A 363 -1.80 -3.42 -15.38
C PHE A 363 -2.79 -4.10 -16.35
N PHE A 364 -2.29 -4.78 -17.38
CA PHE A 364 -3.13 -5.51 -18.33
C PHE A 364 -3.83 -6.71 -17.68
N SER A 365 -3.18 -7.38 -16.72
CA SER A 365 -3.81 -8.42 -15.91
C SER A 365 -5.01 -7.87 -15.12
N LEU A 366 -4.90 -6.66 -14.56
CA LEU A 366 -6.03 -5.98 -13.92
C LEU A 366 -7.14 -5.65 -14.91
N VAL A 367 -6.82 -5.18 -16.13
CA VAL A 367 -7.82 -4.95 -17.18
C VAL A 367 -8.58 -6.25 -17.52
N LEU A 368 -7.89 -7.37 -17.68
CA LEU A 368 -8.48 -8.68 -17.97
C LEU A 368 -9.31 -9.22 -16.81
N LEU A 369 -8.82 -9.09 -15.57
CA LEU A 369 -9.56 -9.50 -14.38
C LEU A 369 -10.82 -8.66 -14.18
N TYR A 370 -10.77 -7.35 -14.47
CA TYR A 370 -11.92 -6.48 -14.40
C TYR A 370 -12.95 -6.79 -15.49
N SER A 371 -12.52 -6.92 -16.75
CA SER A 371 -13.43 -7.19 -17.88
C SER A 371 -14.17 -8.53 -17.73
N SER A 372 -13.47 -9.56 -17.25
CA SER A 372 -14.06 -10.88 -16.95
C SER A 372 -14.98 -10.90 -15.72
N SER A 373 -14.99 -9.83 -14.92
CA SER A 373 -15.81 -9.69 -13.69
C SER A 373 -17.08 -8.87 -13.90
N ARG A 374 -17.23 -8.15 -15.02
CA ARG A 374 -18.42 -7.32 -15.34
C ARG A 374 -19.76 -8.03 -15.30
N SER A 375 -19.77 -9.37 -15.38
CA SER A 375 -21.00 -10.11 -15.58
C SER A 375 -21.77 -10.45 -14.29
N LYS A 376 -21.15 -10.52 -13.10
CA LYS A 376 -21.85 -10.95 -11.85
C LYS A 376 -21.15 -10.46 -10.56
N PRO A 377 -21.50 -9.29 -9.98
CA PRO A 377 -21.11 -8.98 -8.62
C PRO A 377 -21.85 -9.95 -7.69
N SER A 378 -21.18 -11.03 -7.30
CA SER A 378 -21.67 -11.91 -6.25
C SER A 378 -20.83 -11.58 -5.02
N PRO A 379 -21.38 -10.93 -3.99
CA PRO A 379 -20.65 -10.74 -2.76
C PRO A 379 -20.18 -12.10 -2.23
N LEU A 380 -19.02 -12.11 -1.58
CA LEU A 380 -18.52 -13.19 -0.72
C LEU A 380 -19.40 -13.32 0.55
N PHE A 381 -20.73 -13.25 0.43
CA PHE A 381 -21.63 -13.66 1.51
C PHE A 381 -21.77 -15.17 1.46
N ALA A 382 -20.65 -15.89 1.57
CA ALA A 382 -20.71 -17.31 1.83
C ALA A 382 -20.96 -17.49 3.34
N GLU A 383 -22.06 -18.16 3.67
CA GLU A 383 -22.37 -18.83 4.95
C GLU A 383 -21.33 -19.92 5.31
N ARG A 384 -20.04 -19.64 5.11
CA ARG A 384 -18.99 -20.60 5.43
C ARG A 384 -18.58 -20.42 6.88
N GLU A 385 -18.33 -21.52 7.58
CA GLU A 385 -17.48 -21.51 8.78
C GLU A 385 -16.18 -20.80 8.42
N ARG A 386 -15.96 -19.67 9.08
CA ARG A 386 -14.78 -18.83 8.85
C ARG A 386 -13.72 -19.31 9.84
N ALA A 387 -12.51 -19.55 9.36
CA ALA A 387 -11.38 -19.72 10.26
C ALA A 387 -11.32 -18.51 11.19
N GLY A 388 -11.36 -18.75 12.51
CA GLY A 388 -11.29 -17.69 13.50
C GLY A 388 -10.01 -16.88 13.31
N GLY A 389 -10.06 -15.56 13.55
CA GLY A 389 -8.87 -14.70 13.42
C GLY A 389 -7.67 -15.24 14.19
N VAL A 390 -7.92 -15.84 15.36
CA VAL A 390 -6.90 -16.52 16.19
C VAL A 390 -6.19 -17.66 15.44
N VAL A 391 -6.94 -18.50 14.72
CA VAL A 391 -6.37 -19.62 13.95
C VAL A 391 -5.51 -19.10 12.82
N VAL A 392 -5.97 -18.09 12.09
CA VAL A 392 -5.18 -17.47 11.02
C VAL A 392 -3.91 -16.84 11.59
N THR A 393 -4.01 -16.06 12.67
CA THR A 393 -2.84 -15.47 13.32
C THR A 393 -1.85 -16.54 13.78
N ALA A 394 -2.31 -17.63 14.38
CA ALA A 394 -1.43 -18.74 14.79
C ALA A 394 -0.70 -19.36 13.59
N ILE A 395 -1.39 -19.61 12.48
CA ILE A 395 -0.77 -20.12 11.24
C ILE A 395 0.30 -19.15 10.73
N LEU A 396 0.01 -17.84 10.72
CA LEU A 396 0.96 -16.83 10.24
C LEU A 396 2.19 -16.71 11.15
N VAL A 397 2.02 -16.85 12.46
CA VAL A 397 3.14 -16.87 13.42
C VAL A 397 4.02 -18.10 13.20
N VAL A 398 3.42 -19.28 13.03
CA VAL A 398 4.17 -20.50 12.70
C VAL A 398 4.91 -20.34 11.37
N ALA A 399 4.25 -19.78 10.35
CA ALA A 399 4.90 -19.49 9.07
C ALA A 399 6.08 -18.52 9.21
N LEU A 400 5.97 -17.50 10.06
CA LEU A 400 7.05 -16.54 10.33
C LEU A 400 8.26 -17.23 10.97
N VAL A 401 8.03 -18.11 11.95
CA VAL A 401 9.10 -18.89 12.58
C VAL A 401 9.78 -19.81 11.56
N LEU A 402 9.00 -20.49 10.71
CA LEU A 402 9.55 -21.34 9.64
C LEU A 402 10.36 -20.54 8.62
N MET A 403 9.87 -19.37 8.20
CA MET A 403 10.61 -18.45 7.33
C MET A 403 11.93 -18.03 7.97
N ALA A 404 11.95 -17.75 9.28
CA ALA A 404 13.18 -17.40 9.98
C ALA A 404 14.20 -18.54 9.95
N PHE A 405 13.79 -19.78 10.20
CA PHE A 405 14.68 -20.94 10.09
C PHE A 405 15.26 -21.10 8.68
N ILE A 406 14.42 -21.00 7.65
CA ILE A 406 14.86 -21.13 6.25
C ILE A 406 15.80 -19.98 5.89
N SER A 407 15.46 -18.74 6.26
CA SER A 407 16.30 -17.56 6.02
C SER A 407 17.69 -17.73 6.62
N VAL A 408 17.83 -18.25 7.84
CA VAL A 408 19.16 -18.47 8.45
C VAL A 408 20.01 -19.42 7.62
N VAL A 409 19.42 -20.54 7.17
CA VAL A 409 20.13 -21.53 6.35
C VAL A 409 20.57 -20.94 5.01
N VAL A 410 19.74 -20.07 4.42
CA VAL A 410 19.97 -19.48 3.10
C VAL A 410 20.87 -18.23 3.18
N SER A 411 20.90 -17.52 4.30
CA SER A 411 21.57 -16.20 4.43
C SER A 411 23.08 -16.25 4.62
N ALA A 412 23.69 -17.44 4.64
CA ALA A 412 25.14 -17.59 4.77
C ALA A 412 25.87 -16.88 3.60
N GLY A 413 26.53 -15.75 3.90
CA GLY A 413 27.33 -14.99 2.93
C GLY A 413 26.59 -13.89 2.15
N ILE A 414 25.33 -13.55 2.47
CA ILE A 414 24.62 -12.43 1.83
C ILE A 414 25.14 -11.08 2.36
N ALA A 415 25.43 -10.15 1.45
CA ALA A 415 25.80 -8.77 1.80
C ALA A 415 24.61 -7.95 2.35
N GLY A 416 24.89 -7.04 3.29
CA GLY A 416 23.89 -6.14 3.86
C GLY A 416 23.07 -6.72 5.02
N GLY A 417 23.46 -7.87 5.56
CA GLY A 417 22.95 -8.39 6.83
C GLY A 417 23.31 -7.45 7.98
N GLN A 418 22.37 -7.29 8.92
CA GLN A 418 22.53 -6.48 10.14
C GLN A 418 22.40 -7.38 11.37
N ARG A 419 23.06 -7.00 12.47
CA ARG A 419 22.96 -7.70 13.76
C ARG A 419 22.58 -6.73 14.86
N ARG A 420 21.64 -7.15 15.70
CA ARG A 420 21.19 -6.45 16.89
C ARG A 420 21.72 -7.11 18.17
N PHE A 421 21.75 -8.44 18.17
CA PHE A 421 22.25 -9.27 19.28
C PHE A 421 23.60 -9.90 18.94
#